data_AF-A0A7C5J4U6-F1
#
_entry.id   AF-A0A7C5J4U6-F1
#
_cell.length_a   1.000
_cell.length_b   1.000
_cell.length_c   1.000
_cell.angle_alpha   90.00
_cell.angle_beta   90.00
_cell.angle_gamma   90.00
#
_symmetry.space_group_name_H-M   'P 1'
#
loop_
_entity.id
_entity.type
_entity.pdbx_description
1 polymer ?
#
loop_
_entity_poly.entity_id
_entity_poly.type
_entity_poly.pdbx_seq_one_letter_code
_entity_poly.pdbx_strand_id
1 'polypeptide(L)'
;MNRFRLTPLILLALVTIGATCNRNSDETGEAPNASASAVKVELEGIDTGSLTSREHQLWSGFVSELLAPCPDVAVSVAQCVKEKRACELCKPAASFLLRQVQAGRPKADVKDAYELRFDPKKVKTIVIGDSPVKGPDDPVVTMVEFADFECPACGA
;
A
#
# COMPACT_ATOMS: atom_id res chain seq x y z
N MET A 1 -56.92 -17.23 53.03
CA MET A 1 -57.84 -17.80 52.02
C MET A 1 -57.64 -17.09 50.69
N ASN A 2 -57.15 -17.87 49.73
CA ASN A 2 -56.89 -17.61 48.30
C ASN A 2 -57.38 -16.30 47.68
N ARG A 3 -56.49 -15.62 46.94
CA ARG A 3 -56.62 -15.41 45.48
C ARG A 3 -55.24 -15.36 44.82
N PHE A 4 -54.84 -16.47 44.20
CA PHE A 4 -53.81 -16.56 43.17
C PHE A 4 -54.23 -15.66 41.99
N ARG A 5 -53.34 -14.79 41.51
CA ARG A 5 -53.48 -14.18 40.17
C ARG A 5 -52.26 -14.59 39.34
N LEU A 6 -52.50 -15.52 38.41
CA LEU A 6 -51.61 -15.83 37.30
C LEU A 6 -51.54 -14.63 36.35
N THR A 7 -50.34 -14.17 36.04
CA THR A 7 -50.05 -13.34 34.87
C THR A 7 -49.32 -14.20 33.83
N PRO A 8 -49.69 -14.14 32.54
CA PRO A 8 -49.15 -15.02 31.51
C PRO A 8 -47.79 -14.55 31.02
N LEU A 9 -46.86 -15.50 30.89
CA LEU A 9 -45.56 -15.36 30.25
C LEU A 9 -45.78 -15.16 28.74
N ILE A 10 -45.44 -13.99 28.20
CA ILE A 10 -45.39 -13.74 26.76
C ILE A 10 -44.06 -14.28 26.24
N LEU A 11 -44.09 -15.45 25.59
CA LEU A 11 -42.94 -15.98 24.84
C LEU A 11 -42.78 -15.19 23.54
N LEU A 12 -41.74 -14.36 23.47
CA LEU A 12 -41.29 -13.70 22.24
C LEU A 12 -40.42 -14.69 21.47
N ALA A 13 -40.98 -15.35 20.45
CA ALA A 13 -40.22 -16.19 19.52
C ALA A 13 -39.42 -15.29 18.55
N LEU A 14 -38.12 -15.10 18.82
CA LEU A 14 -37.20 -14.51 17.84
C LEU A 14 -36.94 -15.54 16.73
N VAL A 15 -37.53 -15.29 15.56
CA VAL A 15 -37.26 -16.01 14.32
C VAL A 15 -35.83 -15.71 13.88
N THR A 16 -34.95 -16.70 13.96
CA THR A 16 -33.62 -16.65 13.36
C THR A 16 -33.74 -16.88 11.86
N ILE A 17 -33.61 -15.83 11.06
CA ILE A 17 -33.44 -15.95 9.61
C ILE A 17 -32.00 -16.42 9.37
N GLY A 18 -31.83 -17.74 9.30
CA GLY A 18 -30.62 -18.35 8.75
C GLY A 18 -30.59 -18.13 7.24
N ALA A 19 -29.77 -17.19 6.78
CA ALA A 19 -29.42 -17.10 5.37
C ALA A 19 -28.51 -18.30 5.01
N THR A 20 -29.13 -19.38 4.55
CA THR A 20 -28.43 -20.47 3.87
C THR A 20 -28.10 -20.01 2.45
N CYS A 21 -26.82 -19.84 2.14
CA CYS A 21 -26.37 -19.62 0.77
C CYS A 21 -26.53 -20.94 -0.02
N ASN A 22 -27.65 -21.05 -0.74
CA ASN A 22 -27.88 -22.12 -1.70
C ASN A 22 -27.04 -21.84 -2.96
N ARG A 23 -26.00 -22.63 -3.22
CA ARG A 23 -25.22 -22.56 -4.45
C ARG A 23 -25.89 -23.43 -5.51
N ASN A 24 -26.79 -22.84 -6.29
CA ASN A 24 -27.27 -23.45 -7.53
C ASN A 24 -26.31 -23.10 -8.67
N SER A 25 -25.75 -24.15 -9.26
CA SER A 25 -24.99 -24.10 -10.50
C SER A 25 -25.98 -24.25 -11.66
N ASP A 26 -26.26 -23.17 -12.38
CA ASP A 26 -26.41 -23.15 -13.83
C ASP A 26 -26.81 -21.72 -14.24
N GLU A 27 -25.91 -21.04 -14.95
CA GLU A 27 -26.26 -20.09 -16.00
C GLU A 27 -24.97 -19.71 -16.75
N THR A 28 -24.89 -20.22 -17.97
CA THR A 28 -23.93 -19.89 -19.00
C THR A 28 -24.18 -18.46 -19.49
N GLY A 29 -23.53 -17.51 -18.82
CA GLY A 29 -23.39 -16.13 -19.26
C GLY A 29 -21.95 -15.85 -19.65
N GLU A 30 -21.71 -15.64 -20.94
CA GLU A 30 -20.43 -15.25 -21.54
C GLU A 30 -19.87 -14.00 -20.83
N ALA A 31 -18.87 -14.19 -19.98
CA ALA A 31 -18.07 -13.10 -19.41
C ALA A 31 -16.94 -12.77 -20.39
N PRO A 32 -16.62 -11.48 -20.64
CA PRO A 32 -15.46 -11.14 -21.43
C PRO A 32 -14.23 -11.69 -20.70
N ASN A 33 -13.50 -12.52 -21.43
CA ASN A 33 -12.32 -13.24 -20.99
C ASN A 33 -11.26 -12.23 -20.51
N ALA A 34 -11.20 -12.02 -19.19
CA ALA A 34 -10.09 -11.37 -18.52
C ALA A 34 -9.54 -12.30 -17.43
N SER A 35 -9.35 -13.57 -17.79
CA SER A 35 -8.30 -14.39 -17.18
C SER A 35 -6.96 -13.88 -17.73
N ALA A 36 -6.53 -12.70 -17.28
CA ALA A 36 -5.13 -12.34 -17.34
C ALA A 36 -4.45 -13.19 -16.28
N SER A 37 -3.92 -14.33 -16.73
CA SER A 37 -3.07 -15.22 -15.95
C SER A 37 -2.15 -14.41 -15.05
N ALA A 38 -2.17 -14.71 -13.75
CA ALA A 38 -1.41 -14.03 -12.72
C ALA A 38 0.09 -14.19 -12.98
N VAL A 39 0.67 -13.32 -13.82
CA VAL A 39 2.10 -13.34 -14.09
C VAL A 39 2.81 -12.90 -12.81
N LYS A 40 3.40 -13.87 -12.14
CA LYS A 40 4.27 -13.67 -10.99
C LYS A 40 5.56 -12.99 -11.48
N VAL A 41 5.75 -11.72 -11.15
CA VAL A 41 6.96 -10.98 -11.54
C VAL A 41 8.09 -11.37 -10.59
N GLU A 42 9.29 -11.64 -11.08
CA GLU A 42 10.48 -11.84 -10.24
C GLU A 42 11.52 -10.77 -10.61
N LEU A 43 12.13 -10.12 -9.61
CA LEU A 43 13.07 -9.01 -9.81
C LEU A 43 14.36 -9.25 -9.03
N GLU A 44 15.50 -9.11 -9.72
CA GLU A 44 16.83 -9.29 -9.10
C GLU A 44 17.04 -8.28 -7.96
N GLY A 45 17.30 -8.80 -6.74
CA GLY A 45 17.57 -8.00 -5.55
C GLY A 45 16.32 -7.57 -4.76
N ILE A 46 15.14 -8.11 -5.07
CA ILE A 46 13.91 -7.90 -4.31
C ILE A 46 13.41 -9.24 -3.76
N ASP A 47 13.55 -9.46 -2.46
CA ASP A 47 13.08 -10.69 -1.82
C ASP A 47 11.56 -10.66 -1.59
N THR A 48 10.83 -11.41 -2.42
CA THR A 48 9.37 -11.61 -2.34
C THR A 48 8.98 -12.88 -1.59
N GLY A 49 9.94 -13.62 -1.02
CA GLY A 49 9.71 -14.94 -0.40
C GLY A 49 8.77 -14.92 0.81
N SER A 50 8.62 -13.76 1.44
CA SER A 50 7.70 -13.54 2.56
C SER A 50 6.27 -13.18 2.14
N LEU A 51 6.01 -12.96 0.84
CA LEU A 51 4.67 -12.67 0.33
C LEU A 51 3.84 -13.94 0.18
N THR A 52 2.59 -13.88 0.63
CA THR A 52 1.56 -14.85 0.23
C THR A 52 1.29 -14.77 -1.28
N SER A 53 0.65 -15.78 -1.86
CA SER A 53 0.31 -15.78 -3.29
C SER A 53 -0.53 -14.55 -3.71
N ARG A 54 -1.45 -14.13 -2.84
CA ARG A 54 -2.30 -12.95 -3.06
C ARG A 54 -1.49 -11.66 -3.04
N GLU A 55 -0.63 -11.50 -2.04
CA GLU A 55 0.25 -10.34 -1.92
C GLU A 55 1.22 -10.27 -3.08
N HIS A 56 1.77 -11.41 -3.50
CA HIS A 56 2.68 -11.46 -4.62
C HIS A 56 2.01 -11.02 -5.92
N GLN A 57 0.78 -11.50 -6.19
CA GLN A 57 0.01 -11.05 -7.34
C GLN A 57 -0.29 -9.56 -7.28
N LEU A 58 -0.61 -9.03 -6.09
CA LEU A 58 -0.85 -7.60 -5.89
C LEU A 58 0.41 -6.76 -6.14
N TRP A 59 1.54 -7.16 -5.56
CA TRP A 59 2.84 -6.51 -5.76
C TRP A 59 3.26 -6.56 -7.23
N SER A 60 3.09 -7.72 -7.89
CA SER A 60 3.35 -7.88 -9.33
C SER A 60 2.52 -6.92 -10.17
N GLY A 61 1.26 -6.68 -9.77
CA GLY A 61 0.40 -5.67 -10.38
C GLY A 61 0.98 -4.26 -10.25
N PHE A 62 1.38 -3.86 -9.03
CA PHE A 62 1.97 -2.52 -8.82
C PHE A 62 3.23 -2.29 -9.62
N VAL A 63 4.19 -3.22 -9.60
CA VAL A 63 5.46 -3.02 -10.32
C VAL A 63 5.28 -3.05 -11.85
N SER A 64 4.21 -3.66 -12.34
CA SER A 64 3.90 -3.70 -13.78
C SER A 64 3.09 -2.49 -14.24
N GLU A 65 2.24 -1.93 -13.37
CA GLU A 65 1.37 -0.80 -13.66
C GLU A 65 2.07 0.56 -13.46
N LEU A 66 2.84 0.71 -12.37
CA LEU A 66 3.44 1.99 -12.02
C LEU A 66 4.70 2.26 -12.84
N LEU A 67 4.85 3.52 -13.27
CA LEU A 67 6.01 3.99 -14.00
C LEU A 67 7.23 4.13 -13.09
N ALA A 68 8.41 3.90 -13.67
CA ALA A 68 9.69 4.15 -13.04
C ALA A 68 9.80 5.63 -12.62
N PRO A 69 10.36 5.91 -11.42
CA PRO A 69 10.37 7.26 -10.87
C PRO A 69 11.59 8.08 -11.34
N CYS A 70 11.85 8.06 -12.65
CA CYS A 70 12.91 8.84 -13.27
C CYS A 70 12.38 9.54 -14.52
N PRO A 71 12.72 10.83 -14.73
CA PRO A 71 12.12 11.65 -15.79
C PRO A 71 12.37 11.10 -17.20
N ASP A 72 13.53 10.51 -17.44
CA ASP A 72 13.95 10.03 -18.76
C ASP A 72 13.64 8.54 -18.99
N VAL A 73 12.96 7.88 -18.05
CA VAL A 73 12.70 6.44 -18.08
C VAL A 73 11.19 6.17 -18.05
N ALA A 74 10.56 6.24 -19.22
CA ALA A 74 9.11 6.03 -19.39
C ALA A 74 8.73 4.55 -19.53
N VAL A 75 9.16 3.70 -18.58
CA VAL A 75 8.78 2.27 -18.51
C VAL A 75 8.24 1.91 -17.13
N SER A 76 7.66 0.73 -16.97
CA SER A 76 7.21 0.26 -15.66
C SER A 76 8.38 0.02 -14.69
N VAL A 77 8.11 0.07 -13.38
CA VAL A 77 9.11 -0.26 -12.34
C VAL A 77 9.73 -1.64 -12.60
N ALA A 78 8.90 -2.64 -12.94
CA ALA A 78 9.35 -4.00 -13.23
C ALA A 78 10.31 -4.03 -14.43
N GLN A 79 9.96 -3.36 -15.53
CA GLN A 79 10.83 -3.31 -16.71
C GLN A 79 12.14 -2.57 -16.41
N CYS A 80 12.06 -1.46 -15.68
CA CYS A 80 13.23 -0.68 -15.30
C CYS A 80 14.25 -1.51 -14.49
N VAL A 81 13.78 -2.28 -13.50
CA VAL A 81 14.65 -3.15 -12.69
C VAL A 81 15.21 -4.30 -13.52
N LYS A 82 14.38 -4.97 -14.34
CA LYS A 82 14.80 -6.11 -15.17
C LYS A 82 15.87 -5.73 -16.19
N GLU A 83 15.70 -4.61 -16.86
CA GLU A 83 16.59 -4.15 -17.92
C GLU A 83 17.76 -3.31 -17.40
N LYS A 84 17.85 -3.10 -16.07
CA LYS A 84 18.91 -2.31 -15.42
C LYS A 84 19.05 -0.92 -16.08
N ARG A 85 17.91 -0.25 -16.31
CA ARG A 85 17.87 1.10 -16.90
C ARG A 85 18.59 2.11 -16.01
N ALA A 86 18.99 3.25 -16.58
CA ALA A 86 19.67 4.34 -15.89
C ALA A 86 18.72 5.09 -14.92
N CYS A 87 18.30 4.41 -13.84
CA CYS A 87 17.44 4.94 -12.79
C CYS A 87 17.70 4.19 -11.48
N GLU A 88 18.49 4.82 -10.60
CA GLU A 88 18.87 4.26 -9.29
C GLU A 88 17.67 4.04 -8.35
N LEU A 89 16.55 4.71 -8.63
CA LEU A 89 15.33 4.66 -7.80
C LEU A 89 14.43 3.46 -8.11
N CYS A 90 14.64 2.72 -9.20
CA CYS A 90 13.74 1.62 -9.58
C CYS A 90 13.75 0.45 -8.58
N LYS A 91 14.91 0.06 -8.06
CA LYS A 91 14.99 -0.99 -7.03
C LYS A 91 14.39 -0.54 -5.70
N PRO A 92 14.75 0.64 -5.13
CA PRO A 92 14.09 1.17 -3.94
C PRO A 92 12.57 1.31 -4.07
N ALA A 93 12.08 1.71 -5.25
CA ALA A 93 10.65 1.79 -5.57
C ALA A 93 9.97 0.41 -5.50
N ALA A 94 10.56 -0.63 -6.11
CA ALA A 94 10.05 -1.99 -6.03
C ALA A 94 10.02 -2.53 -4.60
N SER A 95 11.10 -2.29 -3.82
CA SER A 95 11.16 -2.68 -2.41
C SER A 95 10.14 -1.93 -1.55
N PHE A 96 9.89 -0.65 -1.85
CA PHE A 96 8.88 0.13 -1.16
C PHE A 96 7.48 -0.47 -1.38
N LEU A 97 7.11 -0.74 -2.63
CA LEU A 97 5.82 -1.35 -2.97
C LEU A 97 5.64 -2.70 -2.28
N LEU A 98 6.71 -3.50 -2.17
CA LEU A 98 6.69 -4.77 -1.45
C LEU A 98 6.30 -4.57 0.03
N ARG A 99 6.95 -3.62 0.72
CA ARG A 99 6.64 -3.31 2.13
C ARG A 99 5.22 -2.78 2.30
N GLN A 100 4.72 -1.98 1.36
CA GLN A 100 3.35 -1.47 1.41
C GLN A 100 2.31 -2.61 1.28
N VAL A 101 2.58 -3.57 0.40
CA VAL A 101 1.73 -4.76 0.23
C VAL A 101 1.76 -5.65 1.46
N GLN A 102 2.96 -5.91 2.02
CA GLN A 102 3.10 -6.68 3.27
C GLN A 102 2.40 -6.04 4.46
N ALA A 103 2.38 -4.70 4.51
CA ALA A 103 1.65 -3.96 5.53
C ALA A 103 0.12 -4.01 5.33
N GLY A 104 -0.38 -4.72 4.30
CA GLY A 104 -1.80 -4.89 4.03
C GLY A 104 -2.52 -3.60 3.62
N ARG A 105 -1.78 -2.62 3.07
CA ARG A 105 -2.36 -1.32 2.74
C ARG A 105 -3.37 -1.42 1.58
N PRO A 106 -4.48 -0.65 1.61
CA PRO A 106 -5.40 -0.53 0.49
C PRO A 106 -4.68 -0.07 -0.78
N LYS A 107 -5.17 -0.51 -1.95
CA LYS A 107 -4.47 -0.25 -3.21
C LYS A 107 -4.29 1.24 -3.53
N ALA A 108 -5.31 2.05 -3.22
CA ALA A 108 -5.26 3.49 -3.40
C ALA A 108 -4.13 4.10 -2.55
N ASP A 109 -4.12 3.79 -1.25
CA ASP A 109 -3.10 4.26 -0.31
C ASP A 109 -1.67 3.87 -0.75
N VAL A 110 -1.48 2.68 -1.34
CA VAL A 110 -0.17 2.27 -1.87
C VAL A 110 0.27 3.17 -3.05
N LYS A 111 -0.66 3.48 -3.96
CA LYS A 111 -0.38 4.36 -5.11
C LYS A 111 -0.10 5.78 -4.65
N ASP A 112 -0.92 6.31 -3.74
CA ASP A 112 -0.74 7.66 -3.19
C ASP A 112 0.61 7.77 -2.46
N ALA A 113 0.96 6.76 -1.66
CA ALA A 113 2.24 6.73 -0.96
C ALA A 113 3.44 6.57 -1.92
N TYR A 114 3.26 5.85 -3.03
CA TYR A 114 4.26 5.76 -4.09
C TYR A 114 4.50 7.11 -4.74
N GLU A 115 3.43 7.79 -5.17
CA GLU A 115 3.52 9.12 -5.79
C GLU A 115 4.12 10.14 -4.84
N LEU A 116 3.67 10.17 -3.59
CA LEU A 116 4.19 11.11 -2.59
C LEU A 116 5.71 10.94 -2.39
N ARG A 117 6.20 9.71 -2.44
CA ARG A 117 7.61 9.41 -2.21
C ARG A 117 8.48 9.57 -3.46
N PHE A 118 7.97 9.25 -4.64
CA PHE A 118 8.78 9.03 -5.83
C PHE A 118 8.42 9.93 -7.03
N ASP A 119 7.29 10.64 -7.01
CA ASP A 119 7.01 11.62 -8.07
C ASP A 119 7.97 12.82 -7.92
N PRO A 120 8.82 13.11 -8.92
CA PRO A 120 9.73 14.24 -8.87
C PRO A 120 8.99 15.58 -8.69
N LYS A 121 7.72 15.68 -9.09
CA LYS A 121 6.90 16.90 -8.90
C LYS A 121 6.53 17.14 -7.43
N LYS A 122 6.57 16.09 -6.60
CA LYS A 122 6.26 16.16 -5.15
C LYS A 122 7.48 16.55 -4.32
N VAL A 123 8.70 16.40 -4.84
CA VAL A 123 9.93 16.85 -4.18
C VAL A 123 9.90 18.38 -4.05
N LYS A 124 10.23 18.88 -2.85
CA LYS A 124 10.31 20.32 -2.54
C LYS A 124 11.69 20.65 -1.98
N THR A 125 12.28 21.71 -2.50
CA THR A 125 13.50 22.29 -1.95
C THR A 125 13.13 23.15 -0.74
N ILE A 126 13.78 22.89 0.39
CA ILE A 126 13.62 23.70 1.60
C ILE A 126 14.72 24.75 1.62
N VAL A 127 14.32 26.02 1.63
CA VAL A 127 15.25 27.16 1.69
C VAL A 127 15.57 27.42 3.16
N ILE A 128 16.84 27.28 3.55
CA ILE A 128 17.28 27.43 4.95
C ILE A 128 17.73 28.85 5.32
N GLY A 129 18.04 29.72 4.36
CA GLY A 129 18.45 31.12 4.63
C GLY A 129 19.58 31.21 5.65
N ASP A 130 19.40 32.06 6.66
CA ASP A 130 20.34 32.27 7.76
C ASP A 130 20.11 31.33 8.96
N SER A 131 19.36 30.22 8.79
CA SER A 131 19.17 29.24 9.85
C SER A 131 20.50 28.67 10.35
N PRO A 132 20.61 28.30 11.64
CA PRO A 132 21.82 27.67 12.18
C PRO A 132 22.18 26.40 11.43
N VAL A 133 23.46 26.24 11.07
CA VAL A 133 23.99 25.06 10.37
C VAL A 133 25.06 24.38 11.21
N LYS A 134 25.06 23.05 11.20
CA LYS A 134 26.09 22.21 11.81
C LYS A 134 26.53 21.14 10.81
N GLY A 135 27.81 21.14 10.46
CA GLY A 135 28.41 20.16 9.56
C GLY A 135 29.40 20.79 8.58
N PRO A 136 29.89 20.01 7.60
CA PRO A 136 30.71 20.50 6.49
C PRO A 136 29.94 21.45 5.56
N ASP A 137 30.67 22.29 4.82
CA ASP A 137 30.10 23.20 3.83
C ASP A 137 29.47 22.49 2.61
N ASP A 138 29.97 21.30 2.27
CA ASP A 138 29.47 20.48 1.15
C ASP A 138 29.14 19.03 1.61
N PRO A 139 28.00 18.83 2.28
CA PRO A 139 27.61 17.52 2.78
C PRO A 139 26.94 16.66 1.69
N VAL A 140 27.23 15.36 1.66
CA VAL A 140 26.54 14.39 0.77
C VAL A 140 25.05 14.25 1.11
N VAL A 141 24.69 14.50 2.38
CA VAL A 141 23.31 14.48 2.87
C VAL A 141 23.06 15.70 3.73
N THR A 142 22.03 16.47 3.39
CA THR A 142 21.55 17.60 4.18
C THR A 142 20.27 17.22 4.91
N MET A 143 20.25 17.39 6.23
CA MET A 143 19.07 17.20 7.07
C MET A 143 18.59 18.57 7.54
N VAL A 144 17.32 18.88 7.28
CA VAL A 144 16.68 20.11 7.76
C VAL A 144 15.77 19.75 8.93
N GLU A 145 16.06 20.33 10.09
CA GLU A 145 15.32 20.10 11.32
C GLU A 145 14.35 21.26 11.58
N PHE A 146 13.08 20.93 11.83
CA PHE A 146 12.09 21.85 12.35
C PHE A 146 11.88 21.52 13.82
N ALA A 147 12.37 22.39 14.69
CA ALA A 147 12.23 22.25 16.14
C ALA A 147 11.53 23.49 16.72
N ASP A 148 10.72 23.26 17.73
CA ASP A 148 10.13 24.30 18.56
C ASP A 148 10.70 24.13 19.98
N PHE A 149 11.29 25.20 20.53
CA PHE A 149 11.94 25.16 21.84
C PHE A 149 10.97 24.92 23.00
N GLU A 150 9.67 25.12 22.79
CA GLU A 150 8.65 24.88 23.80
C GLU A 150 7.98 23.50 23.64
N CYS A 151 8.25 22.77 22.55
CA CYS A 151 7.66 21.45 22.31
C CYS A 151 8.42 20.35 23.09
N PRO A 152 7.78 19.66 24.06
CA PRO A 152 8.47 18.64 24.86
C PRO A 152 9.00 17.45 24.05
N ALA A 153 8.38 17.14 22.91
CA ALA A 153 8.82 16.06 22.02
C ALA A 153 10.05 16.43 21.17
N CYS A 154 10.34 17.73 21.01
CA CYS A 154 11.47 18.20 20.20
C CYS A 154 12.81 18.23 20.97
N GLY A 155 12.77 18.20 22.31
CA GLY A 155 13.98 18.19 23.15
C GLY A 155 14.41 16.81 23.68
N ALA A 156 13.71 15.75 23.28
CA ALA A 156 13.89 14.38 23.79
C ALA A 156 14.96 13.57 23.04
#